data_AF-A0A8C5LPQ4-F1
#
_entry.id   AF-A0A8C5LPQ4-F1
#
_cell.length_a   1.000
_cell.length_b   1.000
_cell.length_c   1.000
_cell.angle_alpha   90.00
_cell.angle_beta   90.00
_cell.angle_gamma   90.00
#
_symmetry.space_group_name_H-M   'P 1'
#
loop_
_entity.id
_entity.type
_entity.pdbx_description
1 polymer ?
#
loop_
_entity_poly.entity_id
_entity_poly.type
_entity_poly.pdbx_seq_one_letter_code
_entity_poly.pdbx_strand_id
1 'polypeptide(L)'
;MERRHHPFNSRGGSWNCLLLLFFLLIFTAVIINFLLYVYLDQIHWPSRYSSVDPSNCPHGSFRMGKMKNCNPWLSCDMIRKEVHKIKLVGEGAIKKVYLAEWKEMKVALSQLTQPELLDDFAHGLQMLKTLQSRHVVTLLGYCDEDHTILTEYHPFGSLRDLDKTFALPKYQSLNTWQTRFRLAIDYVSVINYLQSSPLGLLVMCDSNDLTKVLSQYLLTSDFQVIANDLDALPAVDKDRGVLIKCGHREITGDFVAPEQLWPHGSDVEFSDDLMPAYDEKTDIWKIPAVTDHLLGHVAGSDLVRFHLFDIHAECNKKNPSERPSAQIVLESYRRIYTLLMKDMAISETRKML
;
A
#
# COMPACT_ATOMS: atom_id res chain seq x y z
N MET A 1 15.26 -96.80 -0.28
CA MET A 1 13.98 -96.65 -1.00
C MET A 1 13.33 -95.39 -0.47
N GLU A 2 12.95 -94.37 -1.23
CA GLU A 2 12.71 -94.22 -2.66
C GLU A 2 12.50 -92.70 -2.88
N ARG A 3 13.03 -92.13 -3.97
CA ARG A 3 12.73 -90.74 -4.34
C ARG A 3 11.27 -90.66 -4.81
N ARG A 4 10.57 -89.59 -4.45
CA ARG A 4 9.39 -89.12 -5.22
C ARG A 4 9.55 -87.65 -5.60
N HIS A 5 9.33 -87.39 -6.88
CA HIS A 5 9.18 -86.07 -7.49
C HIS A 5 7.77 -85.51 -7.27
N HIS A 6 7.69 -84.17 -7.21
CA HIS A 6 6.69 -83.25 -7.83
C HIS A 6 6.45 -82.00 -6.93
N PRO A 7 5.90 -80.88 -7.44
CA PRO A 7 6.29 -80.13 -8.63
C PRO A 7 6.47 -78.61 -8.33
N PHE A 8 7.08 -77.91 -9.28
CA PHE A 8 7.17 -76.44 -9.32
C PHE A 8 5.77 -75.84 -9.52
N ASN A 9 5.35 -74.92 -8.63
CA ASN A 9 4.20 -74.05 -8.88
C ASN A 9 4.61 -72.59 -8.61
N SER A 10 4.59 -71.78 -9.66
CA SER A 10 5.07 -70.41 -9.73
C SER A 10 4.13 -69.45 -8.98
N ARG A 11 4.64 -68.77 -7.94
CA ARG A 11 3.96 -67.63 -7.31
C ARG A 11 4.18 -66.36 -8.13
N GLY A 12 3.22 -66.02 -8.98
CA GLY A 12 2.99 -64.66 -9.42
C GLY A 12 2.42 -63.85 -8.25
N GLY A 13 3.20 -62.91 -7.71
CA GLY A 13 2.75 -62.12 -6.55
C GLY A 13 3.70 -61.02 -6.07
N SER A 14 4.70 -60.62 -6.87
CA SER A 14 5.68 -59.60 -6.45
C SER A 14 5.41 -58.21 -7.03
N TRP A 15 4.86 -58.14 -8.25
CA TRP A 15 4.74 -56.87 -8.98
C TRP A 15 3.65 -55.94 -8.45
N ASN A 16 2.52 -56.49 -7.96
CA ASN A 16 1.43 -55.68 -7.41
C ASN A 16 1.81 -54.98 -6.11
N CYS A 17 2.69 -55.58 -5.30
CA CYS A 17 3.14 -54.99 -4.04
C CYS A 17 4.10 -53.80 -4.28
N LEU A 18 5.01 -53.96 -5.26
CA LEU A 18 5.93 -52.90 -5.68
C LEU A 18 5.20 -51.74 -6.35
N LEU A 19 4.17 -52.00 -7.16
CA LEU A 19 3.32 -50.96 -7.74
C LEU A 19 2.56 -50.18 -6.66
N LEU A 20 1.97 -50.88 -5.68
CA LEU A 20 1.25 -50.24 -4.56
C LEU A 20 2.17 -49.34 -3.74
N LEU A 21 3.39 -49.78 -3.45
CA LEU A 21 4.40 -48.97 -2.74
C LEU A 21 4.80 -47.73 -3.55
N PHE A 22 4.95 -47.85 -4.87
CA PHE A 22 5.27 -46.72 -5.74
C PHE A 22 4.16 -45.67 -5.76
N PHE A 23 2.89 -46.09 -5.87
CA PHE A 23 1.75 -45.15 -5.80
C PHE A 23 1.60 -44.50 -4.42
N LEU A 24 1.86 -45.22 -3.33
CA LEU A 24 1.90 -44.66 -1.98
C LEU A 24 2.99 -43.60 -1.82
N LEU A 25 4.18 -43.81 -2.39
CA LEU A 25 5.28 -42.84 -2.37
C LEU A 25 4.95 -41.58 -3.19
N ILE A 26 4.33 -41.72 -4.36
CA ILE A 26 3.88 -40.56 -5.13
C ILE A 26 2.79 -39.79 -4.38
N PHE A 27 1.81 -40.49 -3.84
CA PHE A 27 0.71 -39.87 -3.11
C PHE A 27 1.21 -39.10 -1.87
N THR A 28 2.13 -39.68 -1.10
CA THR A 28 2.77 -39.00 0.03
C THR A 28 3.60 -37.81 -0.41
N ALA A 29 4.36 -37.90 -1.51
CA ALA A 29 5.10 -36.77 -2.05
C ALA A 29 4.18 -35.62 -2.50
N VAL A 30 3.06 -35.94 -3.16
CA VAL A 30 2.05 -34.95 -3.57
C VAL A 30 1.39 -34.32 -2.35
N ILE A 31 1.05 -35.09 -1.31
CA ILE A 31 0.51 -34.55 -0.05
C ILE A 31 1.54 -33.62 0.61
N ILE A 32 2.80 -34.02 0.71
CA ILE A 32 3.85 -33.19 1.31
C ILE A 32 4.03 -31.90 0.50
N ASN A 33 4.01 -31.98 -0.83
CA ASN A 33 4.15 -30.81 -1.70
C ASN A 33 2.92 -29.90 -1.60
N PHE A 34 1.71 -30.46 -1.52
CA PHE A 34 0.48 -29.72 -1.27
C PHE A 34 0.47 -29.07 0.11
N LEU A 35 0.88 -29.79 1.15
CA LEU A 35 1.03 -29.24 2.51
C LEU A 35 2.11 -28.16 2.56
N LEU A 36 3.23 -28.33 1.85
CA LEU A 36 4.25 -27.29 1.70
C LEU A 36 3.73 -26.09 0.91
N TYR A 37 2.94 -26.31 -0.15
CA TYR A 37 2.32 -25.24 -0.92
C TYR A 37 1.32 -24.46 -0.07
N VAL A 38 0.43 -25.15 0.65
CA VAL A 38 -0.51 -24.54 1.60
C VAL A 38 0.22 -23.87 2.75
N TYR A 39 1.32 -24.43 3.25
CA TYR A 39 2.15 -23.82 4.29
C TYR A 39 2.90 -22.58 3.78
N LEU A 40 3.41 -22.60 2.55
CA LEU A 40 4.03 -21.43 1.91
C LEU A 40 3.00 -20.36 1.55
N ASP A 41 1.78 -20.74 1.17
CA ASP A 41 0.65 -19.84 0.94
C ASP A 41 0.17 -19.22 2.28
N GLN A 42 0.15 -19.99 3.37
CA GLN A 42 -0.06 -19.48 4.73
C GLN A 42 1.08 -18.60 5.23
N ILE A 43 2.33 -18.82 4.81
CA ILE A 43 3.46 -17.92 5.10
C ILE A 43 3.34 -16.62 4.29
N HIS A 44 2.81 -16.67 3.07
CA HIS A 44 2.51 -15.48 2.27
C HIS A 44 1.26 -14.72 2.74
N TRP A 45 0.41 -15.38 3.53
CA TRP A 45 -0.74 -14.75 4.20
C TRP A 45 -0.81 -15.14 5.68
N PRO A 46 0.03 -14.58 6.55
CA PRO A 46 -0.35 -14.52 7.95
C PRO A 46 -1.53 -13.56 8.02
N SER A 47 -2.58 -14.00 8.69
CA SER A 47 -3.57 -13.15 9.34
C SER A 47 -2.87 -12.00 10.08
N ARG A 48 -2.64 -10.89 9.38
CA ARG A 48 -2.01 -9.65 9.89
C ARG A 48 -3.05 -8.55 10.11
N TYR A 49 -4.29 -8.98 10.33
CA TYR A 49 -5.40 -8.15 10.81
C TYR A 49 -5.72 -8.48 12.28
N SER A 50 -4.71 -8.87 13.06
CA SER A 50 -4.75 -8.73 14.51
C SER A 50 -4.54 -7.25 14.85
N SER A 51 -5.40 -6.71 15.71
CA SER A 51 -5.40 -5.32 16.21
C SER A 51 -4.24 -5.00 17.16
N VAL A 52 -3.23 -5.86 17.24
CA VAL A 52 -1.99 -5.62 17.98
C VAL A 52 -0.84 -5.79 17.00
N ASP A 53 -0.28 -4.68 16.53
CA ASP A 53 0.84 -4.61 15.60
C ASP A 53 2.16 -4.96 16.32
N PRO A 54 2.75 -6.14 16.12
CA PRO A 54 4.01 -6.54 16.76
C PRO A 54 5.23 -5.79 16.17
N SER A 55 4.99 -4.83 15.26
CA SER A 55 6.04 -4.10 14.54
C SER A 55 6.33 -2.69 15.05
N ASN A 56 5.51 -2.14 15.95
CA ASN A 56 5.66 -0.74 16.35
C ASN A 56 6.80 -0.52 17.37
N CYS A 57 7.78 0.26 16.94
CA CYS A 57 8.72 0.89 17.85
C CYS A 57 8.02 1.94 18.71
N PRO A 58 8.50 2.21 19.94
CA PRO A 58 8.00 3.33 20.72
C PRO A 58 8.19 4.64 19.94
N HIS A 59 7.31 5.60 20.18
CA HIS A 59 7.41 6.92 19.56
C HIS A 59 8.81 7.52 19.77
N GLY A 60 9.38 8.14 18.74
CA GLY A 60 10.76 8.63 18.75
C GLY A 60 11.81 7.57 18.40
N SER A 61 11.39 6.36 18.01
CA SER A 61 12.28 5.26 17.64
C SER A 61 11.82 4.58 16.35
N PHE A 62 12.75 3.86 15.71
CA PHE A 62 12.51 3.16 14.46
C PHE A 62 13.21 1.81 14.42
N ARG A 63 12.77 0.95 13.50
CA ARG A 63 13.44 -0.29 13.14
C ARG A 63 13.30 -0.49 11.65
N MET A 64 14.40 -0.79 10.97
CA MET A 64 14.44 -0.95 9.52
C MET A 64 15.18 -2.23 9.13
N GLY A 65 14.73 -2.87 8.05
CA GLY A 65 15.37 -4.05 7.49
C GLY A 65 15.54 -5.20 8.50
N LYS A 66 16.79 -5.61 8.74
CA LYS A 66 17.13 -6.75 9.62
C LYS A 66 17.45 -6.35 11.07
N MET A 67 17.19 -5.09 11.45
CA MET A 67 17.39 -4.64 12.82
C MET A 67 16.52 -5.45 13.80
N LYS A 68 17.12 -5.93 14.89
CA LYS A 68 16.39 -6.68 15.94
C LYS A 68 15.66 -5.75 16.91
N ASN A 69 16.33 -4.66 17.27
CA ASN A 69 15.86 -3.69 18.27
C ASN A 69 15.44 -2.39 17.60
N CYS A 70 14.57 -1.64 18.27
CA CYS A 70 14.26 -0.27 17.93
C CYS A 70 15.41 0.66 18.33
N ASN A 71 15.75 1.60 17.48
CA ASN A 71 16.79 2.62 17.72
C ASN A 71 16.11 3.99 17.79
N PRO A 72 16.58 4.93 18.63
CA PRO A 72 16.07 6.29 18.63
C PRO A 72 16.29 6.95 17.26
N TRP A 73 15.42 7.89 16.90
CA TRP A 73 15.62 8.70 15.69
C TRP A 73 16.99 9.39 15.70
N LEU A 74 17.64 9.40 14.54
CA LEU A 74 18.97 9.99 14.37
C LEU A 74 18.91 11.50 14.56
N SER A 75 19.85 12.03 15.34
CA SER A 75 20.03 13.47 15.56
C SER A 75 20.77 14.15 14.40
N CYS A 76 20.76 15.48 14.38
CA CYS A 76 21.54 16.30 13.45
C CYS A 76 23.02 15.85 13.35
N ASP A 77 23.68 15.64 14.48
CA ASP A 77 25.10 15.24 14.51
C ASP A 77 25.34 13.88 13.84
N MET A 78 24.44 12.92 14.04
CA MET A 78 24.53 11.61 13.41
C MET A 78 24.25 11.71 11.91
N ILE A 79 23.24 12.49 11.51
CA ILE A 79 22.92 12.71 10.09
C ILE A 79 24.11 13.35 9.37
N ARG A 80 24.71 14.40 9.94
CA ARG A 80 25.88 15.09 9.35
C ARG A 80 27.11 14.20 9.21
N LYS A 81 27.37 13.33 10.18
CA LYS A 81 28.60 12.52 10.24
C LYS A 81 28.48 11.17 9.55
N GLU A 82 27.32 10.53 9.61
CA GLU A 82 27.15 9.12 9.24
C GLU A 82 26.26 8.90 8.00
N VAL A 83 25.53 9.92 7.50
CA VAL A 83 24.69 9.79 6.31
C VAL A 83 25.41 10.35 5.08
N HIS A 84 25.66 9.48 4.11
CA HIS A 84 26.36 9.86 2.89
C HIS A 84 25.38 9.92 1.70
N LYS A 85 25.20 11.11 1.12
CA LYS A 85 24.37 11.32 -0.08
C LYS A 85 25.00 10.60 -1.27
N ILE A 86 24.19 9.87 -2.03
CA ILE A 86 24.62 9.14 -3.23
C ILE A 86 24.15 9.87 -4.50
N LYS A 87 22.83 10.04 -4.68
CA LYS A 87 22.27 10.68 -5.88
C LYS A 87 20.88 11.25 -5.62
N LEU A 88 20.50 12.27 -6.39
CA LEU A 88 19.12 12.75 -6.43
C LEU A 88 18.21 11.68 -7.05
N VAL A 89 17.08 11.39 -6.39
CA VAL A 89 16.09 10.40 -6.85
C VAL A 89 14.68 10.98 -7.01
N GLY A 90 14.42 12.15 -6.43
CA GLY A 90 13.16 12.87 -6.61
C GLY A 90 13.32 14.34 -6.28
N GLU A 91 12.50 15.17 -6.91
CA GLU A 91 12.42 16.60 -6.63
C GLU A 91 10.96 17.01 -6.78
N GLY A 92 10.41 17.60 -5.72
CA GLY A 92 9.08 18.20 -5.69
C GLY A 92 9.19 19.69 -5.40
N ALA A 93 8.05 20.35 -5.20
CA ALA A 93 8.02 21.77 -4.85
C ALA A 93 8.77 22.04 -3.54
N ILE A 94 8.52 21.23 -2.51
CA ILE A 94 9.00 21.44 -1.12
C ILE A 94 10.31 20.68 -0.84
N LYS A 95 10.51 19.50 -1.43
CA LYS A 95 11.59 18.56 -1.07
C LYS A 95 12.44 18.12 -2.25
N LYS A 96 13.76 18.14 -2.08
CA LYS A 96 14.73 17.36 -2.87
C LYS A 96 15.06 16.08 -2.12
N VAL A 97 14.85 14.94 -2.77
CA VAL A 97 15.04 13.62 -2.18
C VAL A 97 16.27 12.97 -2.78
N TYR A 98 17.23 12.65 -1.92
CA TYR A 98 18.46 11.95 -2.28
C TYR A 98 18.41 10.52 -1.77
N LEU A 99 18.79 9.57 -2.63
CA LEU A 99 19.27 8.29 -2.13
C LEU A 99 20.57 8.55 -1.37
N ALA A 100 20.63 8.03 -0.15
CA ALA A 100 21.78 8.11 0.72
C ALA A 100 22.06 6.74 1.37
N GLU A 101 23.18 6.64 2.07
CA GLU A 101 23.57 5.46 2.82
C GLU A 101 23.88 5.82 4.28
N TRP A 102 23.39 4.99 5.20
CA TRP A 102 23.68 5.05 6.62
C TRP A 102 23.94 3.63 7.13
N LYS A 103 25.15 3.38 7.64
CA LYS A 103 25.58 2.04 8.12
C LYS A 103 25.26 0.91 7.13
N GLU A 104 25.67 1.09 5.87
CA GLU A 104 25.43 0.16 4.74
C GLU A 104 23.94 -0.02 4.33
N MET A 105 23.01 0.67 5.00
CA MET A 105 21.60 0.65 4.64
C MET A 105 21.26 1.81 3.71
N LYS A 106 20.44 1.54 2.70
CA LYS A 106 19.90 2.59 1.83
C LYS A 106 18.81 3.36 2.57
N VAL A 107 18.92 4.69 2.54
CA VAL A 107 18.02 5.63 3.20
C VAL A 107 17.67 6.77 2.24
N ALA A 108 16.54 7.41 2.46
CA ALA A 108 16.10 8.58 1.71
C ALA A 108 16.34 9.84 2.54
N LEU A 109 17.16 10.75 2.04
CA LEU A 109 17.40 12.05 2.66
C LEU A 109 16.61 13.12 1.90
N SER A 110 15.55 13.62 2.50
CA SER A 110 14.75 14.74 2.00
C SER A 110 15.30 16.04 2.55
N GLN A 111 15.49 17.04 1.69
CA GLN A 111 15.95 18.37 2.06
C GLN A 111 14.99 19.43 1.54
N LEU A 112 14.76 20.48 2.33
CA LEU A 112 14.00 21.64 1.89
C LEU A 112 14.58 22.23 0.60
N THR A 113 13.71 22.53 -0.36
CA THR A 113 14.08 23.13 -1.66
C THR A 113 14.31 24.63 -1.56
N GLN A 114 13.42 25.33 -0.86
CA GLN A 114 13.29 26.78 -0.81
C GLN A 114 12.88 27.22 0.60
N PRO A 115 13.54 28.23 1.21
CA PRO A 115 13.21 28.70 2.56
C PRO A 115 11.76 29.15 2.73
N GLU A 116 11.11 29.64 1.68
CA GLU A 116 9.72 30.11 1.68
C GLU A 116 8.71 28.97 1.92
N LEU A 117 9.12 27.72 1.73
CA LEU A 117 8.30 26.51 1.94
C LEU A 117 8.60 25.82 3.27
N LEU A 118 9.29 26.51 4.19
CA LEU A 118 9.67 25.94 5.48
C LEU A 118 8.46 25.50 6.32
N ASP A 119 7.37 26.25 6.27
CA ASP A 119 6.16 25.93 7.04
C ASP A 119 5.51 24.62 6.57
N ASP A 120 5.39 24.43 5.25
CA ASP A 120 4.89 23.17 4.67
C ASP A 120 5.81 21.98 4.99
N PHE A 121 7.13 22.21 4.92
CA PHE A 121 8.13 21.19 5.27
C PHE A 121 8.08 20.80 6.75
N ALA A 122 7.97 21.79 7.64
CA ALA A 122 7.87 21.57 9.08
C ALA A 122 6.55 20.88 9.45
N HIS A 123 5.45 21.24 8.77
CA HIS A 123 4.17 20.56 8.91
C HIS A 123 4.30 19.08 8.50
N GLY A 124 4.87 18.80 7.33
CA GLY A 124 5.10 17.44 6.85
C GLY A 124 5.96 16.60 7.79
N LEU A 125 7.02 17.17 8.37
CA LEU A 125 7.82 16.52 9.41
C LEU A 125 6.99 16.21 10.67
N GLN A 126 6.18 17.16 11.12
CA GLN A 126 5.34 16.96 12.30
C GLN A 126 4.28 15.87 12.09
N MET A 127 3.65 15.84 10.91
CA MET A 127 2.75 14.76 10.49
C MET A 127 3.48 13.43 10.48
N LEU A 128 4.66 13.38 9.88
CA LEU A 128 5.47 12.16 9.78
C LEU A 128 5.87 11.61 11.16
N LYS A 129 6.23 12.49 12.12
CA LYS A 129 6.56 12.10 13.51
C LYS A 129 5.38 11.46 14.22
N THR A 130 4.19 12.04 14.06
CA THR A 130 3.01 11.64 14.83
C THR A 130 2.27 10.47 14.20
N LEU A 131 2.30 10.35 12.88
CA LEU A 131 1.58 9.35 12.09
C LEU A 131 2.39 8.07 11.81
N GLN A 132 3.52 7.87 12.51
CA GLN A 132 4.32 6.65 12.37
C GLN A 132 3.46 5.41 12.63
N SER A 133 3.36 4.57 11.61
CA SER A 133 2.58 3.33 11.59
C SER A 133 2.96 2.53 10.35
N ARG A 134 2.40 1.32 10.20
CA ARG A 134 2.48 0.53 8.96
C ARG A 134 1.94 1.23 7.70
N HIS A 135 1.25 2.37 7.82
CA HIS A 135 0.63 3.10 6.72
C HIS A 135 1.47 4.28 6.22
N VAL A 136 2.56 4.60 6.91
CA VAL A 136 3.41 5.77 6.64
C VAL A 136 4.86 5.34 6.58
N VAL A 137 5.66 5.99 5.73
CA VAL A 137 7.10 5.72 5.62
C VAL A 137 7.81 5.84 6.98
N THR A 138 8.70 4.87 7.25
CA THR A 138 9.48 4.82 8.49
C THR A 138 10.39 6.04 8.59
N LEU A 139 10.17 6.88 9.61
CA LEU A 139 11.06 7.98 9.97
C LEU A 139 12.29 7.43 10.70
N LEU A 140 13.48 7.72 10.20
CA LEU A 140 14.75 7.29 10.78
C LEU A 140 15.42 8.41 11.57
N GLY A 141 15.19 9.67 11.21
CA GLY A 141 15.80 10.83 11.85
C GLY A 141 15.42 12.13 11.15
N TYR A 142 15.78 13.25 11.75
CA TYR A 142 15.60 14.57 11.16
C TYR A 142 16.60 15.56 11.76
N CYS A 143 16.80 16.67 11.05
CA CYS A 143 17.56 17.79 11.56
C CYS A 143 16.86 19.11 11.21
N ASP A 144 16.29 19.77 12.22
CA ASP A 144 15.57 21.03 12.04
C ASP A 144 16.51 22.15 11.57
N GLU A 145 17.75 22.18 12.07
CA GLU A 145 18.76 23.20 11.73
C GLU A 145 19.18 23.14 10.25
N ASP A 146 19.23 21.93 9.68
CA ASP A 146 19.63 21.69 8.30
C ASP A 146 18.43 21.51 7.37
N HIS A 147 17.21 21.59 7.90
CA HIS A 147 15.94 21.27 7.21
C HIS A 147 16.02 19.96 6.44
N THR A 148 16.38 18.88 7.13
CA THR A 148 16.49 17.54 6.55
C THR A 148 15.66 16.50 7.29
N ILE A 149 15.10 15.56 6.53
CA ILE A 149 14.33 14.42 7.03
C ILE A 149 14.97 13.15 6.45
N LEU A 150 15.20 12.15 7.30
CA LEU A 150 15.75 10.87 6.91
C LEU A 150 14.69 9.77 7.08
N THR A 151 14.35 9.10 5.98
CA THR A 151 13.36 8.00 5.96
C THR A 151 13.94 6.72 5.38
N GLU A 152 13.24 5.60 5.58
CA GLU A 152 13.54 4.34 4.89
C GLU A 152 13.47 4.52 3.37
N TYR A 153 14.47 3.99 2.66
CA TYR A 153 14.47 4.03 1.19
C TYR A 153 13.71 2.85 0.61
N HIS A 154 12.70 3.14 -0.22
CA HIS A 154 11.94 2.15 -0.95
C HIS A 154 12.35 2.14 -2.43
N PRO A 155 12.98 1.05 -2.92
CA PRO A 155 13.63 1.03 -4.23
C PRO A 155 12.68 1.06 -5.42
N PHE A 156 11.42 0.69 -5.24
CA PHE A 156 10.41 0.80 -6.30
C PHE A 156 9.84 2.21 -6.43
N GLY A 157 10.14 3.10 -5.46
CA GLY A 157 9.76 4.50 -5.52
C GLY A 157 8.25 4.71 -5.48
N SER A 158 7.79 5.71 -6.22
CA SER A 158 6.39 6.13 -6.26
C SER A 158 5.48 5.10 -6.94
N LEU A 159 4.22 5.04 -6.50
CA LEU A 159 3.18 4.26 -7.20
C LEU A 159 2.97 4.66 -8.66
N ARG A 160 3.39 5.85 -9.08
CA ARG A 160 3.38 6.26 -10.49
C ARG A 160 4.19 5.31 -11.39
N ASP A 161 5.22 4.68 -10.82
CA ASP A 161 6.11 3.78 -11.55
C ASP A 161 5.74 2.29 -11.33
N LEU A 162 4.51 2.00 -10.87
CA LEU A 162 4.03 0.65 -10.60
C LEU A 162 4.15 -0.29 -11.80
N ASP A 163 3.66 0.13 -12.97
CA ASP A 163 3.70 -0.71 -14.18
C ASP A 163 5.13 -0.96 -14.66
N LYS A 164 6.04 0.02 -14.48
CA LYS A 164 7.47 -0.19 -14.76
C LYS A 164 8.06 -1.23 -13.83
N THR A 165 7.67 -1.22 -12.56
CA THR A 165 8.09 -2.23 -11.58
C THR A 165 7.63 -3.62 -11.99
N PHE A 166 6.36 -3.77 -12.38
CA PHE A 166 5.82 -5.05 -12.84
C PHE A 166 6.32 -5.51 -14.21
N ALA A 167 6.82 -4.60 -15.06
CA ALA A 167 7.45 -4.94 -16.33
C ALA A 167 8.84 -5.57 -16.16
N LEU A 168 9.48 -5.43 -14.99
CA LEU A 168 10.76 -6.08 -14.71
C LEU A 168 10.57 -7.61 -14.65
N PRO A 169 11.41 -8.41 -15.34
CA PRO A 169 11.25 -9.88 -15.39
C PRO A 169 11.16 -10.54 -14.01
N LYS A 170 11.86 -9.99 -13.02
CA LYS A 170 11.86 -10.48 -11.63
C LYS A 170 10.49 -10.37 -10.95
N TYR A 171 9.68 -9.37 -11.30
CA TYR A 171 8.42 -9.06 -10.63
C TYR A 171 7.18 -9.33 -11.49
N GLN A 172 7.38 -9.79 -12.73
CA GLN A 172 6.30 -10.09 -13.65
C GLN A 172 5.30 -11.14 -13.10
N SER A 173 5.78 -12.12 -12.32
CA SER A 173 4.91 -13.11 -11.68
C SER A 173 4.01 -12.53 -10.59
N LEU A 174 4.36 -11.36 -10.03
CA LEU A 174 3.54 -10.65 -9.06
C LEU A 174 2.52 -9.73 -9.73
N ASN A 175 2.59 -9.54 -11.05
CA ASN A 175 1.70 -8.69 -11.82
C ASN A 175 0.34 -9.36 -12.06
N THR A 176 -0.38 -9.63 -10.97
CA THR A 176 -1.67 -10.31 -10.96
C THR A 176 -2.74 -9.39 -10.39
N TRP A 177 -4.02 -9.69 -10.70
CA TRP A 177 -5.13 -8.91 -10.14
C TRP A 177 -5.14 -8.97 -8.61
N GLN A 178 -4.68 -10.08 -8.01
CA GLN A 178 -4.63 -10.26 -6.55
C GLN A 178 -3.65 -9.28 -5.92
N THR A 179 -2.43 -9.21 -6.43
CA THR A 179 -1.42 -8.26 -5.93
C THR A 179 -1.90 -6.84 -6.15
N ARG A 180 -2.39 -6.52 -7.35
CA ARG A 180 -2.87 -5.17 -7.68
C ARG A 180 -4.06 -4.72 -6.84
N PHE A 181 -5.03 -5.62 -6.60
CA PHE A 181 -6.16 -5.29 -5.75
C PHE A 181 -5.75 -5.17 -4.28
N ARG A 182 -4.74 -5.92 -3.82
CA ARG A 182 -4.13 -5.73 -2.49
C ARG A 182 -3.49 -4.35 -2.36
N LEU A 183 -2.79 -3.86 -3.38
CA LEU A 183 -2.27 -2.48 -3.38
C LEU A 183 -3.39 -1.45 -3.26
N ALA A 184 -4.53 -1.66 -3.92
CA ALA A 184 -5.70 -0.79 -3.75
C ALA A 184 -6.29 -0.88 -2.34
N ILE A 185 -6.32 -2.07 -1.73
CA ILE A 185 -6.71 -2.25 -0.31
C ILE A 185 -5.76 -1.49 0.62
N ASP A 186 -4.45 -1.53 0.37
CA ASP A 186 -3.45 -0.82 1.16
C ASP A 186 -3.64 0.70 1.01
N TYR A 187 -3.85 1.20 -0.20
CA TYR A 187 -4.18 2.62 -0.45
C TYR A 187 -5.41 3.07 0.36
N VAL A 188 -6.53 2.35 0.28
CA VAL A 188 -7.74 2.70 1.07
C VAL A 188 -7.49 2.55 2.56
N SER A 189 -6.63 1.61 2.98
CA SER A 189 -6.23 1.49 4.39
C SER A 189 -5.46 2.71 4.88
N VAL A 190 -4.60 3.30 4.04
CA VAL A 190 -3.90 4.55 4.35
C VAL A 190 -4.89 5.70 4.48
N ILE A 191 -5.82 5.87 3.54
CA ILE A 191 -6.87 6.90 3.62
C ILE A 191 -7.69 6.75 4.91
N ASN A 192 -8.12 5.52 5.23
CA ASN A 192 -8.84 5.23 6.45
C ASN A 192 -8.04 5.58 7.72
N TYR A 193 -6.73 5.30 7.71
CA TYR A 193 -5.83 5.66 8.80
C TYR A 193 -5.71 7.18 8.97
N LEU A 194 -5.59 7.95 7.89
CA LEU A 194 -5.56 9.42 7.95
C LEU A 194 -6.88 10.01 8.47
N GLN A 195 -8.03 9.45 8.06
CA GLN A 195 -9.35 9.89 8.51
C GLN A 195 -9.69 9.49 9.97
N SER A 196 -8.94 8.56 10.55
CA SER A 196 -9.08 8.10 11.94
C SER A 196 -7.82 8.37 12.78
N SER A 197 -7.01 9.32 12.34
CA SER A 197 -5.68 9.56 12.91
C SER A 197 -5.73 10.08 14.35
N PRO A 198 -4.66 9.91 15.14
CA PRO A 198 -4.57 10.49 16.48
C PRO A 198 -4.59 12.03 16.50
N LEU A 199 -4.39 12.67 15.35
CA LEU A 199 -4.45 14.13 15.17
C LEU A 199 -5.85 14.62 14.76
N GLY A 200 -6.83 13.72 14.74
CA GLY A 200 -8.17 13.98 14.21
C GLY A 200 -8.30 13.50 12.75
N LEU A 201 -9.36 13.98 12.10
CA LEU A 201 -9.67 13.61 10.72
C LEU A 201 -8.77 14.45 9.79
N LEU A 202 -7.90 13.80 9.03
CA LEU A 202 -6.99 14.46 8.09
C LEU A 202 -7.42 14.20 6.63
N VAL A 203 -7.15 15.17 5.75
CA VAL A 203 -7.47 15.10 4.31
C VAL A 203 -6.19 15.15 3.47
N MET A 204 -6.06 14.25 2.48
CA MET A 204 -4.88 14.20 1.61
C MET A 204 -4.98 15.22 0.47
N CYS A 205 -4.63 16.48 0.74
CA CYS A 205 -4.92 17.59 -0.18
C CYS A 205 -4.04 17.65 -1.45
N ASP A 206 -2.82 17.10 -1.42
CA ASP A 206 -1.90 17.18 -2.56
C ASP A 206 -2.19 16.08 -3.62
N SER A 207 -3.42 16.09 -4.14
CA SER A 207 -4.01 14.98 -4.91
C SER A 207 -4.97 15.46 -6.02
N ASN A 208 -4.59 16.51 -6.75
CA ASN A 208 -5.47 17.14 -7.75
C ASN A 208 -5.59 16.39 -9.09
N ASP A 209 -4.67 15.47 -9.38
CA ASP A 209 -4.73 14.58 -10.53
C ASP A 209 -4.16 13.20 -10.18
N LEU A 210 -4.37 12.23 -11.08
CA LEU A 210 -3.93 10.84 -10.86
C LEU A 210 -2.41 10.73 -10.68
N THR A 211 -1.62 11.47 -11.46
CA THR A 211 -0.15 11.43 -11.35
C THR A 211 0.30 11.99 -10.01
N LYS A 212 -0.34 13.08 -9.56
CA LYS A 212 -0.01 13.77 -8.33
C LYS A 212 -0.42 12.99 -7.09
N VAL A 213 -1.59 12.35 -7.06
CA VAL A 213 -1.96 11.48 -5.93
C VAL A 213 -1.01 10.30 -5.82
N LEU A 214 -0.64 9.66 -6.95
CA LEU A 214 0.28 8.51 -6.94
C LEU A 214 1.71 8.89 -6.51
N SER A 215 2.12 10.15 -6.67
CA SER A 215 3.43 10.62 -6.19
C SER A 215 3.54 10.72 -4.67
N GLN A 216 2.40 10.77 -3.96
CA GLN A 216 2.39 10.91 -2.50
C GLN A 216 2.67 9.58 -1.77
N TYR A 217 2.63 8.46 -2.49
CA TYR A 217 2.74 7.10 -1.95
C TYR A 217 3.95 6.37 -2.53
N LEU A 218 4.54 5.49 -1.71
CA LEU A 218 5.64 4.61 -2.11
C LEU A 218 5.19 3.15 -2.18
N LEU A 219 5.83 2.39 -3.06
CA LEU A 219 5.75 0.94 -3.10
C LEU A 219 6.92 0.33 -2.33
N THR A 220 6.63 -0.44 -1.30
CA THR A 220 7.65 -1.13 -0.49
C THR A 220 8.21 -2.35 -1.23
N SER A 221 9.37 -2.86 -0.76
CA SER A 221 10.01 -4.05 -1.33
C SER A 221 9.16 -5.33 -1.21
N ASP A 222 8.21 -5.35 -0.27
CA ASP A 222 7.22 -6.42 -0.06
C ASP A 222 5.84 -6.12 -0.66
N PHE A 223 5.78 -5.15 -1.59
CA PHE A 223 4.56 -4.78 -2.34
C PHE A 223 3.41 -4.32 -1.45
N GLN A 224 3.70 -3.38 -0.56
CA GLN A 224 2.71 -2.63 0.22
C GLN A 224 2.70 -1.17 -0.21
N VAL A 225 1.55 -0.52 -0.06
CA VAL A 225 1.38 0.92 -0.25
C VAL A 225 1.52 1.65 1.08
N ILE A 226 2.37 2.68 1.11
CA ILE A 226 2.53 3.57 2.27
C ILE A 226 2.52 5.04 1.83
N ALA A 227 2.02 5.93 2.69
CA ALA A 227 2.13 7.37 2.46
C ALA A 227 3.56 7.87 2.77
N ASN A 228 4.01 8.84 2.01
CA ASN A 228 5.33 9.45 2.15
C ASN A 228 5.26 10.98 2.23
N ASP A 229 4.52 11.59 1.31
CA ASP A 229 4.43 13.04 1.24
C ASP A 229 3.18 13.52 1.99
N LEU A 230 3.41 14.13 3.16
CA LEU A 230 2.39 14.48 4.14
C LEU A 230 2.36 16.00 4.41
N ASP A 231 2.88 16.79 3.48
CA ASP A 231 3.06 18.23 3.67
C ASP A 231 1.72 18.99 3.68
N ALA A 232 0.69 18.46 3.00
CA ALA A 232 -0.65 19.06 2.92
C ALA A 232 -1.73 18.14 3.53
N LEU A 233 -1.76 18.04 4.86
CA LEU A 233 -2.74 17.28 5.63
C LEU A 233 -3.56 18.17 6.60
N PRO A 234 -4.44 19.05 6.10
CA PRO A 234 -5.29 19.85 6.97
C PRO A 234 -6.29 18.96 7.72
N ALA A 235 -6.63 19.37 8.94
CA ALA A 235 -7.56 18.65 9.81
C ALA A 235 -8.99 19.20 9.68
N VAL A 236 -9.97 18.31 9.65
CA VAL A 236 -11.40 18.61 9.71
C VAL A 236 -11.90 18.30 11.12
N ASP A 237 -12.72 19.20 11.68
CA ASP A 237 -13.43 18.98 12.94
C ASP A 237 -14.91 19.32 12.71
N LYS A 238 -15.70 18.30 12.35
CA LYS A 238 -17.12 18.47 12.03
C LYS A 238 -17.94 18.90 13.24
N ASP A 239 -17.55 18.47 14.44
CA ASP A 239 -18.26 18.81 15.68
C ASP A 239 -18.11 20.31 16.00
N ARG A 240 -16.97 20.89 15.62
CA ARG A 240 -16.71 22.34 15.75
C ARG A 240 -17.00 23.14 14.48
N GLY A 241 -17.47 22.50 13.42
CA GLY A 241 -17.72 23.14 12.12
C GLY A 241 -16.45 23.60 11.39
N VAL A 242 -15.29 23.03 11.72
CA VAL A 242 -14.03 23.31 11.02
C VAL A 242 -13.94 22.44 9.78
N LEU A 243 -13.98 23.09 8.62
CA LEU A 243 -13.80 22.51 7.29
C LEU A 243 -12.47 22.98 6.68
N ILE A 244 -12.09 22.42 5.54
CA ILE A 244 -10.78 22.67 4.91
C ILE A 244 -10.93 23.15 3.46
N LYS A 245 -9.85 23.71 2.92
CA LYS A 245 -9.62 23.92 1.49
C LYS A 245 -8.22 23.43 1.15
N CYS A 246 -8.05 22.76 0.02
CA CYS A 246 -6.76 22.26 -0.46
C CYS A 246 -5.99 23.33 -1.24
N GLY A 247 -5.41 24.28 -0.51
CA GLY A 247 -4.65 25.41 -1.06
C GLY A 247 -5.53 26.63 -1.39
N HIS A 248 -4.89 27.67 -1.92
CA HIS A 248 -5.47 29.02 -2.13
C HIS A 248 -5.72 29.38 -3.61
N ARG A 249 -5.57 28.40 -4.51
CA ARG A 249 -5.73 28.60 -5.96
C ARG A 249 -6.94 27.81 -6.43
N GLU A 250 -7.56 28.30 -7.50
CA GLU A 250 -8.64 27.57 -8.16
C GLU A 250 -8.19 26.17 -8.57
N ILE A 251 -9.01 25.18 -8.25
CA ILE A 251 -8.83 23.79 -8.65
C ILE A 251 -9.81 23.50 -9.77
N THR A 252 -9.34 22.87 -10.85
CA THR A 252 -10.12 22.56 -12.04
C THR A 252 -9.97 21.09 -12.44
N GLY A 253 -10.93 20.58 -13.22
CA GLY A 253 -10.89 19.24 -13.81
C GLY A 253 -11.75 18.21 -13.08
N ASP A 254 -11.90 17.03 -13.68
CA ASP A 254 -12.89 16.04 -13.23
C ASP A 254 -12.34 15.03 -12.19
N PHE A 255 -11.02 15.05 -11.95
CA PHE A 255 -10.40 14.15 -10.99
C PHE A 255 -10.70 14.56 -9.53
N VAL A 256 -10.77 15.87 -9.27
CA VAL A 256 -11.12 16.41 -7.97
C VAL A 256 -12.61 16.30 -7.69
N ALA A 257 -12.99 16.33 -6.43
CA ALA A 257 -14.39 16.21 -6.09
C ALA A 257 -15.17 17.48 -6.53
N PRO A 258 -16.46 17.38 -6.90
CA PRO A 258 -17.21 18.51 -7.42
C PRO A 258 -17.25 19.74 -6.48
N GLU A 259 -17.26 19.51 -5.17
CA GLU A 259 -17.23 20.55 -4.14
C GLU A 259 -15.87 21.26 -4.01
N GLN A 260 -14.82 20.76 -4.67
CA GLN A 260 -13.52 21.43 -4.77
C GLN A 260 -13.47 22.44 -5.93
N LEU A 261 -14.48 22.43 -6.81
CA LEU A 261 -14.56 23.32 -7.97
C LEU A 261 -15.26 24.63 -7.61
N TRP A 262 -14.86 25.71 -8.28
CA TRP A 262 -15.46 27.03 -8.12
C TRP A 262 -16.98 26.99 -8.44
N PRO A 263 -17.87 27.30 -7.47
CA PRO A 263 -19.30 27.06 -7.64
C PRO A 263 -20.07 28.24 -8.25
N HIS A 264 -19.44 29.41 -8.46
CA HIS A 264 -20.14 30.65 -8.85
C HIS A 264 -20.20 30.89 -10.36
N GLY A 265 -19.74 29.93 -11.18
CA GLY A 265 -19.76 30.03 -12.64
C GLY A 265 -18.68 30.96 -13.20
N SER A 266 -18.70 31.16 -14.52
CA SER A 266 -17.66 31.92 -15.25
C SER A 266 -17.77 33.44 -15.13
N ASP A 267 -18.91 33.96 -14.67
CA ASP A 267 -19.17 35.40 -14.57
C ASP A 267 -18.55 36.03 -13.32
N VAL A 268 -18.09 35.20 -12.38
CA VAL A 268 -17.43 35.63 -11.14
C VAL A 268 -16.01 35.06 -11.13
N GLU A 269 -15.01 35.94 -11.12
CA GLU A 269 -13.61 35.52 -10.99
C GLU A 269 -13.38 34.77 -9.67
N PHE A 270 -12.49 33.78 -9.70
CA PHE A 270 -12.14 33.01 -8.51
C PHE A 270 -11.64 33.90 -7.39
N SER A 271 -12.18 33.66 -6.18
CA SER A 271 -11.69 34.25 -4.94
C SER A 271 -11.66 33.18 -3.86
N ASP A 272 -10.49 33.00 -3.23
CA ASP A 272 -10.31 32.01 -2.16
C ASP A 272 -11.25 32.28 -0.98
N ASP A 273 -11.53 33.56 -0.66
CA ASP A 273 -12.44 33.94 0.42
C ASP A 273 -13.90 33.54 0.15
N LEU A 274 -14.27 33.44 -1.12
CA LEU A 274 -15.62 33.06 -1.56
C LEU A 274 -15.75 31.57 -1.87
N MET A 275 -14.63 30.83 -1.87
CA MET A 275 -14.62 29.39 -2.09
C MET A 275 -15.14 28.68 -0.84
N PRO A 276 -16.25 27.91 -0.94
CA PRO A 276 -16.73 27.12 0.19
C PRO A 276 -15.71 26.07 0.60
N ALA A 277 -15.55 25.89 1.91
CA ALA A 277 -14.74 24.80 2.45
C ALA A 277 -15.48 23.45 2.35
N TYR A 278 -14.72 22.37 2.37
CA TYR A 278 -15.18 20.99 2.23
C TYR A 278 -14.51 20.07 3.27
N ASP A 279 -14.79 18.76 3.20
CA ASP A 279 -14.35 17.76 4.17
C ASP A 279 -13.61 16.58 3.51
N GLU A 280 -13.38 15.49 4.26
CA GLU A 280 -12.64 14.31 3.78
C GLU A 280 -13.28 13.53 2.66
N LYS A 281 -14.54 13.84 2.33
CA LYS A 281 -15.25 13.17 1.26
C LYS A 281 -14.60 13.44 -0.09
N THR A 282 -13.74 14.44 -0.20
CA THR A 282 -12.87 14.65 -1.36
C THR A 282 -11.88 13.52 -1.59
N ASP A 283 -11.37 12.88 -0.53
CA ASP A 283 -10.48 11.72 -0.66
C ASP A 283 -11.27 10.49 -1.14
N ILE A 284 -12.49 10.32 -0.63
CA ILE A 284 -13.40 9.22 -1.02
C ILE A 284 -13.73 9.27 -2.51
N TRP A 285 -14.01 10.48 -3.03
CA TRP A 285 -14.28 10.70 -4.45
C TRP A 285 -13.18 10.14 -5.36
N LYS A 286 -11.92 10.25 -4.94
CA LYS A 286 -10.74 9.87 -5.73
C LYS A 286 -10.42 8.38 -5.66
N ILE A 287 -10.98 7.65 -4.70
CA ILE A 287 -10.68 6.22 -4.49
C ILE A 287 -10.91 5.36 -5.75
N PRO A 288 -12.04 5.48 -6.47
CA PRO A 288 -12.28 4.67 -7.67
C PRO A 288 -11.22 4.86 -8.74
N ALA A 289 -10.84 6.11 -9.05
CA ALA A 289 -9.86 6.41 -10.09
C ALA A 289 -8.45 5.87 -9.74
N VAL A 290 -8.02 6.01 -8.48
CA VAL A 290 -6.74 5.43 -8.02
C VAL A 290 -6.80 3.90 -8.04
N THR A 291 -7.91 3.32 -7.60
CA THR A 291 -8.10 1.86 -7.59
C THR A 291 -8.05 1.28 -9.01
N ASP A 292 -8.72 1.95 -9.96
CA ASP A 292 -8.74 1.53 -11.36
C ASP A 292 -7.33 1.52 -11.97
N HIS A 293 -6.54 2.57 -11.71
CA HIS A 293 -5.15 2.64 -12.11
C HIS A 293 -4.32 1.49 -11.51
N LEU A 294 -4.45 1.23 -10.21
CA LEU A 294 -3.70 0.16 -9.54
C LEU A 294 -4.06 -1.22 -10.10
N LEU A 295 -5.36 -1.48 -10.36
CA LEU A 295 -5.84 -2.71 -10.98
C LEU A 295 -5.29 -2.92 -12.39
N GLY A 296 -5.14 -1.86 -13.18
CA GLY A 296 -4.62 -1.92 -14.54
C GLY A 296 -5.41 -2.89 -15.42
N HIS A 297 -4.76 -3.47 -16.43
CA HIS A 297 -5.39 -4.35 -17.42
C HIS A 297 -4.78 -5.75 -17.45
N VAL A 298 -4.66 -6.38 -16.28
CA VAL A 298 -4.24 -7.79 -16.18
C VAL A 298 -5.44 -8.73 -16.17
N ALA A 299 -5.23 -10.00 -16.49
CA ALA A 299 -6.28 -11.01 -16.45
C ALA A 299 -6.97 -11.02 -15.06
N GLY A 300 -8.31 -10.91 -15.05
CA GLY A 300 -9.13 -10.83 -13.84
C GLY A 300 -9.46 -9.41 -13.37
N SER A 301 -8.80 -8.37 -13.87
CA SER A 301 -9.05 -6.98 -13.42
C SER A 301 -10.49 -6.54 -13.66
N ASP A 302 -11.06 -6.88 -14.81
CA ASP A 302 -12.44 -6.50 -15.15
C ASP A 302 -13.48 -7.21 -14.27
N LEU A 303 -13.17 -8.41 -13.80
CA LEU A 303 -14.00 -9.10 -12.81
C LEU A 303 -13.97 -8.35 -11.46
N VAL A 304 -12.79 -7.89 -11.03
CA VAL A 304 -12.67 -7.07 -9.81
C VAL A 304 -13.46 -5.77 -9.98
N ARG A 305 -13.32 -5.07 -11.12
CA ARG A 305 -14.10 -3.85 -11.44
C ARG A 305 -15.60 -4.08 -11.36
N PHE A 306 -16.07 -5.19 -11.92
CA PHE A 306 -17.48 -5.55 -11.86
C PHE A 306 -17.99 -5.64 -10.42
N HIS A 307 -17.24 -6.30 -9.52
CA HIS A 307 -17.63 -6.38 -8.11
C HIS A 307 -17.47 -5.06 -7.34
N LEU A 308 -16.62 -4.16 -7.81
CA LEU A 308 -16.40 -2.83 -7.23
C LEU A 308 -17.40 -1.77 -7.71
N PHE A 309 -18.19 -2.06 -8.75
CA PHE A 309 -19.05 -1.09 -9.43
C PHE A 309 -19.94 -0.31 -8.45
N ASP A 310 -20.70 -1.01 -7.60
CA ASP A 310 -21.64 -0.37 -6.69
C ASP A 310 -20.93 0.52 -5.66
N ILE A 311 -19.86 0.03 -5.02
CA ILE A 311 -19.14 0.83 -4.02
C ILE A 311 -18.42 2.03 -4.66
N HIS A 312 -17.94 1.90 -5.90
CA HIS A 312 -17.36 3.03 -6.65
C HIS A 312 -18.42 4.06 -7.02
N ALA A 313 -19.62 3.63 -7.43
CA ALA A 313 -20.74 4.54 -7.69
C ALA A 313 -21.15 5.32 -6.43
N GLU A 314 -21.10 4.69 -5.25
CA GLU A 314 -21.34 5.39 -3.97
C GLU A 314 -20.20 6.38 -3.62
N CYS A 315 -18.94 6.06 -3.94
CA CYS A 315 -17.82 7.00 -3.79
C CYS A 315 -17.96 8.24 -4.68
N ASN A 316 -18.57 8.10 -5.86
CA ASN A 316 -18.76 9.19 -6.82
C ASN A 316 -20.14 9.86 -6.77
N LYS A 317 -20.86 9.78 -5.64
CA LYS A 317 -22.06 10.63 -5.43
C LYS A 317 -21.67 12.10 -5.43
N LYS A 318 -22.45 12.93 -6.13
CA LYS A 318 -22.22 14.39 -6.17
C LYS A 318 -22.34 15.02 -4.79
N ASN A 319 -23.34 14.60 -4.01
CA ASN A 319 -23.50 15.04 -2.62
C ASN A 319 -22.45 14.36 -1.72
N PRO A 320 -21.52 15.11 -1.10
CA PRO A 320 -20.46 14.52 -0.28
C PRO A 320 -20.98 13.71 0.90
N SER A 321 -22.10 14.12 1.50
CA SER A 321 -22.71 13.45 2.65
C SER A 321 -23.28 12.07 2.34
N GLU A 322 -23.52 11.76 1.06
CA GLU A 322 -23.99 10.44 0.61
C GLU A 322 -22.84 9.47 0.35
N ARG A 323 -21.59 9.96 0.25
CA ARG A 323 -20.44 9.09 0.01
C ARG A 323 -20.13 8.26 1.26
N PRO A 324 -19.64 7.02 1.12
CA PRO A 324 -19.27 6.17 2.26
C PRO A 324 -18.06 6.74 3.03
N SER A 325 -17.79 6.21 4.22
CA SER A 325 -16.51 6.43 4.90
C SER A 325 -15.43 5.55 4.27
N ALA A 326 -14.14 5.90 4.44
CA ALA A 326 -13.05 5.05 3.99
C ALA A 326 -13.10 3.65 4.60
N GLN A 327 -13.57 3.53 5.85
CA GLN A 327 -13.79 2.24 6.53
C GLN A 327 -14.78 1.35 5.77
N ILE A 328 -15.92 1.90 5.32
CA ILE A 328 -16.93 1.13 4.56
C ILE A 328 -16.37 0.67 3.21
N VAL A 329 -15.62 1.53 2.53
CA VAL A 329 -14.95 1.16 1.26
C VAL A 329 -13.94 0.05 1.50
N LEU A 330 -13.12 0.17 2.55
CA LEU A 330 -12.10 -0.80 2.92
C LEU A 330 -12.67 -2.17 3.26
N GLU A 331 -13.75 -2.22 4.03
CA GLU A 331 -14.47 -3.45 4.37
C GLU A 331 -15.05 -4.10 3.11
N SER A 332 -15.61 -3.30 2.21
CA SER A 332 -16.13 -3.78 0.93
C SER A 332 -15.02 -4.40 0.08
N TYR A 333 -13.85 -3.75 -0.01
CA TYR A 333 -12.72 -4.27 -0.78
C TYR A 333 -12.22 -5.60 -0.20
N ARG A 334 -12.05 -5.68 1.13
CA ARG A 334 -11.61 -6.92 1.81
C ARG A 334 -12.59 -8.07 1.62
N ARG A 335 -13.89 -7.79 1.67
CA ARG A 335 -14.96 -8.76 1.41
C ARG A 335 -14.89 -9.29 -0.02
N ILE A 336 -14.78 -8.39 -1.01
CA ILE A 336 -14.68 -8.76 -2.44
C ILE A 336 -13.42 -9.58 -2.69
N TYR A 337 -12.28 -9.17 -2.15
CA TYR A 337 -11.02 -9.90 -2.27
C TYR A 337 -11.17 -11.33 -1.73
N THR A 338 -11.75 -11.47 -0.53
CA THR A 338 -11.98 -12.78 0.10
C THR A 338 -12.92 -13.65 -0.72
N LEU A 339 -13.96 -13.07 -1.31
CA LEU A 339 -14.92 -13.77 -2.17
C LEU A 339 -14.24 -14.32 -3.43
N LEU A 340 -13.53 -13.46 -4.16
CA LEU A 340 -12.84 -13.83 -5.40
C LEU A 340 -11.75 -14.87 -5.19
N MET A 341 -11.02 -14.80 -4.07
CA MET A 341 -10.02 -15.82 -3.72
C MET A 341 -10.64 -17.19 -3.44
N LYS A 342 -11.82 -17.24 -2.81
CA LYS A 342 -12.54 -18.51 -2.56
C LYS A 342 -13.03 -19.14 -3.85
N ASP A 343 -13.59 -18.35 -4.76
CA ASP A 343 -14.10 -18.83 -6.05
C ASP A 343 -12.99 -19.44 -6.91
N MET A 344 -11.79 -18.84 -6.88
CA MET A 344 -10.60 -19.41 -7.52
C MET A 344 -10.22 -20.77 -6.94
N ALA A 345 -10.12 -20.89 -5.61
CA ALA A 345 -9.73 -22.15 -4.96
C ALA A 345 -10.70 -23.29 -5.29
N ILE A 346 -12.01 -22.98 -5.37
CA ILE A 346 -13.04 -23.95 -5.78
C ILE A 346 -12.88 -24.32 -7.26
N SER A 347 -12.61 -23.35 -8.13
CA SER A 347 -12.40 -23.61 -9.56
C SER A 347 -11.15 -24.46 -9.84
N GLU A 348 -10.08 -24.27 -9.09
CA GLU A 348 -8.86 -25.09 -9.22
C GLU A 348 -9.11 -26.50 -8.73
N THR A 349 -9.79 -26.67 -7.60
CA THR A 349 -10.19 -27.98 -7.07
C THR A 349 -11.06 -28.75 -8.08
N ARG A 350 -12.00 -28.08 -8.76
CA ARG A 350 -12.85 -28.70 -9.81
C ARG A 350 -12.10 -29.08 -11.08
N LYS A 351 -10.96 -28.46 -11.38
CA LYS A 351 -10.12 -28.81 -12.54
C LYS A 351 -9.17 -29.98 -12.25
N MET A 352 -8.95 -30.29 -10.97
CA MET A 352 -8.08 -31.38 -10.50
C MET A 352 -8.85 -32.68 -10.23
N LEU A 353 -10.19 -32.60 -10.08
CA LEU A 353 -11.13 -33.71 -10.05
C LEU A 353 -11.59 -34.03 -11.47
#